data_AF-A0A7G5MSP8-F1
#
_entry.id   AF-A0A7G5MSP8-F1
#
_cell.length_a   1.000
_cell.length_b   1.000
_cell.length_c   1.000
_cell.angle_alpha   90.00
_cell.angle_beta   90.00
_cell.angle_gamma   90.00
#
_symmetry.space_group_name_H-M   'P 1'
#
loop_
_entity.id
_entity.type
_entity.pdbx_description
1 polymer ?
#
loop_
_entity_poly.entity_id
_entity_poly.type
_entity_poly.pdbx_seq_one_letter_code
_entity_poly.pdbx_strand_id
1 'polypeptide(L)' 'MGVNIAARIRSAGEPIGRTTKKGAVECKVKCQGCGEDITSDGVLVGVEYVKTKRGSEWFFHTECMGKIWGRKIV' A
#
# COMPACT_ATOMS: atom_id res chain seq x y z
N MET A 1 2.38 6.11 18.19
CA MET A 1 2.60 4.82 17.51
C MET A 1 2.37 5.04 16.02
N GLY A 2 3.43 5.10 15.22
CA GLY A 2 3.31 5.22 13.76
C GLY A 2 2.93 3.88 13.14
N VAL A 3 2.02 3.87 12.17
CA VAL A 3 1.66 2.65 11.44
C VAL A 3 2.85 2.23 10.57
N ASN A 4 3.34 1.01 10.76
CA ASN A 4 4.40 0.47 9.91
C ASN A 4 3.80 -0.05 8.59
N ILE A 5 3.75 0.82 7.59
CA ILE A 5 3.17 0.51 6.26
C ILE A 5 3.86 -0.69 5.62
N ALA A 6 5.20 -0.81 5.73
CA ALA A 6 5.95 -1.94 5.19
C ALA A 6 5.49 -3.29 5.76
N ALA A 7 5.18 -3.34 7.06
CA ALA A 7 4.64 -4.54 7.70
C ALA A 7 3.21 -4.85 7.20
N ARG A 8 2.39 -3.82 6.95
CA ARG A 8 1.04 -3.98 6.39
C ARG A 8 1.07 -4.50 4.95
N ILE A 9 1.93 -3.95 4.11
CA ILE A 9 2.13 -4.42 2.73
C ILE A 9 2.58 -5.88 2.73
N ARG A 10 3.48 -6.27 3.63
CA ARG A 10 3.90 -7.67 3.78
C ARG A 10 2.78 -8.62 4.22
N SER A 11 1.80 -8.11 4.96
CA SER A 11 0.65 -8.90 5.43
C SER A 11 -0.48 -9.00 4.40
N ALA A 12 -0.70 -7.97 3.59
CA ALA A 12 -1.84 -7.86 2.68
C ALA A 12 -1.46 -8.05 1.20
N GLY A 13 -0.20 -7.83 0.85
CA GLY A 13 0.31 -7.85 -0.52
C GLY A 13 0.80 -9.22 -0.97
N GLU A 14 1.03 -9.33 -2.28
CA GLU A 14 1.55 -10.54 -2.89
C GLU A 14 3.08 -10.59 -2.81
N PRO A 15 3.69 -11.74 -2.48
CA PRO A 15 5.14 -11.88 -2.47
C PRO A 15 5.69 -11.83 -3.90
N ILE A 16 6.69 -10.99 -4.14
CA ILE A 16 7.27 -10.78 -5.46
C ILE A 16 8.38 -11.83 -5.76
N GLY A 17 8.56 -12.82 -4.88
CA GLY A 17 9.62 -13.83 -4.96
C GLY A 17 11.04 -13.26 -4.79
N ARG A 18 11.17 -11.95 -4.51
CA ARG A 18 12.43 -11.27 -4.23
C ARG A 18 12.61 -11.10 -2.74
N THR A 19 13.86 -11.20 -2.31
CA THR A 19 14.25 -11.00 -0.92
C THR A 19 14.96 -9.66 -0.81
N THR A 20 14.53 -8.84 0.13
CA THR A 20 15.17 -7.57 0.48
C THR A 20 16.59 -7.80 1.00
N LYS A 21 17.41 -6.74 1.03
CA LYS A 21 18.79 -6.79 1.59
C LYS A 21 18.85 -7.28 3.05
N LYS A 22 17.72 -7.24 3.77
CA LYS A 22 17.58 -7.69 5.16
C LYS A 22 17.05 -9.12 5.31
N GLY A 23 16.90 -9.87 4.22
CA GLY A 23 16.40 -11.25 4.26
C GLY A 23 14.87 -11.36 4.37
N ALA A 24 14.13 -10.25 4.39
CA ALA A 24 12.67 -10.28 4.39
C ALA A 24 12.14 -10.43 2.95
N VAL A 25 11.08 -11.21 2.78
CA VAL A 25 10.36 -11.33 1.50
C VAL A 25 9.76 -9.97 1.14
N GLU A 26 10.07 -9.50 -0.07
CA GLU A 26 9.48 -8.30 -0.63
C GLU A 26 8.05 -8.62 -1.08
N CYS A 27 7.10 -7.83 -0.61
CA CYS A 27 5.71 -7.91 -1.04
C CYS A 27 5.32 -6.62 -1.77
N LYS A 28 4.39 -6.73 -2.71
CA LYS A 28 3.79 -5.58 -3.39
C LYS A 28 2.28 -5.53 -3.21
N VAL A 29 1.77 -4.31 -3.19
CA VAL A 29 0.33 -4.00 -3.28
C VAL A 29 0.12 -3.02 -4.41
N LYS A 30 -1.09 -2.96 -4.97
CA LYS A 30 -1.45 -1.99 -5.99
C LYS A 30 -2.07 -0.74 -5.38
N CYS A 31 -1.58 0.42 -5.78
CA CYS A 31 -2.18 1.70 -5.45
C CYS A 31 -3.61 1.76 -5.98
N GLN A 32 -4.59 2.04 -5.13
CA GLN A 32 -6.00 2.09 -5.53
C GLN A 32 -6.35 3.30 -6.42
N GLY A 33 -5.49 4.32 -6.50
CA GLY A 33 -5.76 5.52 -7.31
C GLY A 33 -5.03 5.59 -8.66
N CYS A 34 -3.83 5.01 -8.79
CA CYS A 34 -3.07 5.00 -10.05
C CYS A 34 -2.81 3.58 -10.62
N GLY A 35 -2.98 2.53 -9.82
CA GLY A 35 -2.71 1.15 -10.23
C GLY A 35 -1.23 0.73 -10.20
N GLU A 36 -0.32 1.63 -9.83
CA GLU A 36 1.11 1.35 -9.70
C GLU A 36 1.41 0.42 -8.51
N ASP A 37 2.49 -0.35 -8.63
CA ASP A 37 2.93 -1.30 -7.61
C ASP A 37 3.70 -0.57 -6.50
N ILE A 38 3.21 -0.67 -5.25
CA ILE A 38 3.86 -0.18 -4.03
C ILE A 38 4.55 -1.37 -3.37
N THR A 39 5.87 -1.34 -3.30
CA THR A 39 6.67 -2.42 -2.69
C THR A 39 7.01 -2.14 -1.23
N SER A 40 7.13 -3.19 -0.42
CA SER A 40 7.43 -3.08 1.00
C SER A 40 8.84 -2.57 1.33
N ASP A 41 9.78 -2.70 0.38
CA ASP A 41 11.17 -2.23 0.50
C ASP A 41 11.41 -0.89 -0.22
N GLY A 42 10.41 -0.40 -0.95
CA GLY A 42 10.47 0.83 -1.72
C GLY A 42 10.32 2.10 -0.89
N VAL A 43 10.20 3.23 -1.59
CA VAL A 43 9.92 4.53 -0.96
C VAL A 43 8.47 4.54 -0.48
N LEU A 44 8.27 4.33 0.81
CA LEU A 44 6.95 4.40 1.47
C LEU A 44 6.59 5.82 1.95
N VAL A 45 7.47 6.79 1.70
CA VAL A 45 7.20 8.21 1.99
C VAL A 45 6.09 8.67 1.05
N GLY A 46 4.95 9.08 1.61
CA GLY A 46 3.77 9.46 0.81
C GLY A 46 2.88 8.29 0.41
N VAL A 47 2.98 7.13 1.08
CA VAL A 47 1.99 6.05 0.99
C VAL A 47 1.06 6.15 2.20
N GLU A 48 -0.24 6.15 1.94
CA GLU A 48 -1.29 6.08 2.94
C GLU A 48 -1.88 4.67 3.03
N TYR A 49 -2.29 4.32 4.24
CA TYR A 49 -2.94 3.05 4.55
C TYR A 49 -4.28 3.31 5.23
N VAL A 50 -5.34 2.70 4.71
CA VAL A 50 -6.67 2.77 5.30
C VAL A 50 -7.21 1.36 5.47
N LYS A 51 -7.67 1.04 6.68
CA LYS A 51 -8.43 -0.18 6.94
C LYS A 51 -9.91 0.17 7.02
N THR A 52 -10.70 -0.38 6.11
CA THR A 52 -12.16 -0.19 6.13
C THR A 52 -12.80 -1.02 7.25
N LYS A 53 -13.98 -0.61 7.72
CA LYS A 53 -14.74 -1.36 8.75
C LYS A 53 -15.08 -2.79 8.34
N ARG A 54 -15.08 -3.11 7.04
CA ARG A 54 -15.33 -4.45 6.49
C ARG A 54 -14.07 -5.33 6.42
N GLY A 55 -12.95 -4.85 6.96
CA GLY A 55 -11.69 -5.60 7.01
C GLY A 55 -10.81 -5.45 5.78
N SER A 56 -11.26 -4.76 4.72
CA SER A 56 -10.43 -4.52 3.54
C SER A 56 -9.35 -3.48 3.83
N GLU A 57 -8.12 -3.79 3.45
CA GLU A 57 -6.93 -2.96 3.61
C GLU A 57 -6.61 -2.26 2.28
N TRP A 58 -6.58 -0.94 2.29
CA TRP A 58 -6.37 -0.10 1.11
C TRP A 58 -5.05 0.64 1.24
N PHE A 59 -4.29 0.62 0.15
CA PHE A 59 -2.98 1.27 0.04
C PHE A 59 -2.99 2.20 -1.16
N PHE A 60 -2.49 3.43 -0.97
CA PHE A 60 -2.44 4.41 -2.05
C PHE A 60 -1.42 5.51 -1.78
N HIS A 61 -0.91 6.13 -2.84
CA HIS A 61 -0.11 7.33 -2.68
C HIS A 61 -0.97 8.48 -2.13
N THR A 62 -0.43 9.32 -1.27
CA THR A 62 -1.12 10.51 -0.74
C THR A 62 -1.64 11.39 -1.88
N GLU A 63 -0.90 11.51 -2.98
CA GLU A 63 -1.31 12.22 -4.19
C GLU A 63 -2.52 11.56 -4.90
N CYS A 64 -2.67 10.24 -4.75
CA CYS A 64 -3.79 9.48 -5.29
C CYS A 64 -5.06 9.56 -4.43
N MET A 65 -4.98 10.13 -3.22
CA MET A 65 -6.12 10.30 -2.32
C MET A 65 -7.29 11.00 -3.02
N GLY A 66 -7.02 12.04 -3.82
CA GLY A 66 -8.03 12.76 -4.58
C GLY A 66 -8.72 11.92 -5.66
N LYS A 67 -8.03 10.94 -6.26
CA LYS A 67 -8.63 10.02 -7.24
C LYS A 67 -9.53 8.98 -6.58
N ILE A 68 -9.19 8.56 -5.37
CA ILE A 68 -9.91 7.53 -4.62
C ILE A 68 -11.19 8.12 -4.01
N TRP A 69 -11.09 9.28 -3.36
CA TRP A 69 -12.21 9.93 -2.70
C TRP A 69 -12.98 10.91 -3.61
N GLY A 70 -12.37 11.36 -4.71
CA GLY A 70 -12.97 12.32 -5.65
C GLY A 70 -13.92 11.72 -6.67
N ARG A 71 -14.22 10.40 -6.61
CA ARG A 71 -15.40 9.85 -7.28
C ARG A 71 -16.65 10.35 -6.56
N LYS A 72 -17.01 11.59 -6.87
CA LYS A 72 -18.33 12.15 -6.64
C LYS A 72 -19.31 11.15 -7.22
N ILE A 73 -20.09 10.50 -6.36
CA ILE A 73 -21.34 9.86 -6.79
C ILE A 73 -22.15 11.02 -7.39
N VAL A 74 -22.17 11.09 -8.72
CA VAL A 74 -23.09 11.94 -9.48
C VAL A 74 -24.36 11.15 -9.69
#